data_AF-A0A0F4G8Z3-F1
#
_entry.id   AF-A0A0F4G8Z3-F1
#
_cell.length_a   1.000
_cell.length_b   1.000
_cell.length_c   1.000
_cell.angle_alpha   90.00
_cell.angle_beta   90.00
_cell.angle_gamma   90.00
#
_symmetry.space_group_name_H-M   'P 1'
#
loop_
_entity.id
_entity.type
_entity.pdbx_description
1 polymer ?
#
loop_
_entity_poly.entity_id
_entity_poly.type
_entity_poly.pdbx_seq_one_letter_code
_entity_poly.pdbx_strand_id
1 'polypeptide(L)'
;MASSMCMRCLGQSLSQTGPSSFTAANTIHRAAFSTSSSLSAQPVKKKAVAAKPGTKAGRTLRLSKNTRAASARPPAPGERKALRKKIVLSNTNALEVTGLQDLSKSNISSERLQALQGKVLGLEDDTVDILRALEVFKPTQGWSLFRRPATLVRKETAELAGDLQWVVESNEGRTVRKVLYGARGSGKSVLQLQALAMASLKGWVVVHVPEAKDLTNAHTSYEPISTPEGTVYIQTSYTAKLLENIGKANEAVFSKLQVTQDHKLPIPLPPKTTLARLVEIGSKDPELAWPVWKALWSELLASSSKEGNVQKVPPILYSLDAVDHIMRLSAYLNAEVEPIHAHELALVRHFVGLLSGRTSLPNGGMILAATSESNRAAAQTLDFALQRNMAVQNEQEPPAWDPYIAHDKWVQEAMETVGVQKMEGLSKAEARGIMEYYAHSGMLRSTVTDGLVSEKWTLAGGGIIGQIENASVRVRF
;
A
#
# COMPACT_ATOMS: atom_id res chain seq x y z
N MET A 1 24.51 -1.28 -52.16
CA MET A 1 23.84 0.02 -52.38
C MET A 1 22.35 -0.18 -52.18
N ALA A 2 21.74 0.71 -51.38
CA ALA A 2 20.41 0.55 -50.81
C ALA A 2 19.30 0.61 -51.88
N SER A 3 18.40 -0.37 -51.85
CA SER A 3 17.14 -0.33 -52.58
C SER A 3 16.15 0.56 -51.82
N SER A 4 15.61 1.56 -52.52
CA SER A 4 14.62 2.48 -51.99
C SER A 4 13.27 1.78 -51.81
N MET A 5 12.90 1.47 -50.57
CA MET A 5 11.58 0.93 -50.26
C MET A 5 10.49 1.99 -50.51
N CYS A 6 9.51 1.61 -51.32
CA CYS A 6 8.34 2.43 -51.64
C CYS A 6 7.33 2.44 -50.47
N MET A 7 7.04 3.62 -49.92
CA MET A 7 6.06 3.83 -48.83
C MET A 7 4.64 3.34 -49.16
N ARG A 8 4.30 3.10 -50.43
CA ARG A 8 3.01 2.51 -50.84
C ARG A 8 2.89 1.01 -50.52
N CYS A 9 4.00 0.27 -50.49
CA CYS A 9 3.98 -1.18 -50.26
C CYS A 9 3.88 -1.51 -48.75
N LEU A 10 4.31 -0.60 -47.88
CA LEU A 10 4.28 -0.80 -46.42
C LEU A 10 2.89 -0.58 -45.82
N GLY A 11 2.02 0.18 -46.50
CA GLY A 11 0.62 0.40 -46.07
C GLY A 11 -0.35 -0.73 -46.44
N GLN A 12 -0.01 -1.58 -47.43
CA GLN A 12 -0.89 -2.66 -47.88
C GLN A 12 -0.84 -3.93 -47.00
N SER A 13 0.18 -4.09 -46.14
CA SER A 13 0.27 -5.25 -45.24
C SER A 13 -0.52 -5.09 -43.94
N LEU A 14 -1.00 -3.88 -43.62
CA LEU A 14 -1.57 -3.56 -42.29
C LEU A 14 -3.11 -3.46 -42.26
N SER A 15 -3.82 -3.80 -43.34
CA SER A 15 -5.29 -3.57 -43.40
C SER A 15 -6.12 -4.71 -43.99
N GLN A 16 -5.72 -5.97 -43.80
CA GLN A 16 -6.67 -7.09 -43.87
C GLN A 16 -7.37 -7.26 -42.52
N THR A 17 -8.47 -6.55 -42.32
CA THR A 17 -9.76 -6.96 -41.69
C THR A 17 -10.61 -5.70 -41.47
N GLY A 18 -11.58 -5.44 -42.36
CA GLY A 18 -12.37 -4.19 -42.44
C GLY A 18 -13.60 -4.09 -41.51
N PRO A 19 -14.60 -3.20 -41.77
CA PRO A 19 -14.69 -2.24 -42.89
C PRO A 19 -15.11 -0.78 -42.56
N SER A 20 -14.81 0.10 -43.54
CA SER A 20 -15.59 1.26 -44.07
C SER A 20 -15.87 2.47 -43.15
N SER A 21 -15.66 3.74 -43.53
CA SER A 21 -16.01 4.38 -44.81
C SER A 21 -15.19 5.66 -45.12
N PHE A 22 -15.17 5.96 -46.42
CA PHE A 22 -14.42 6.94 -47.19
C PHE A 22 -14.86 8.42 -47.02
N THR A 23 -13.94 9.35 -47.33
CA THR A 23 -13.93 10.33 -48.48
C THR A 23 -12.89 11.42 -48.16
N ALA A 24 -11.73 11.50 -48.85
CA ALA A 24 -11.48 12.22 -50.12
C ALA A 24 -11.78 13.74 -50.05
N ALA A 25 -11.00 14.71 -50.54
CA ALA A 25 -9.66 14.82 -51.12
C ALA A 25 -9.34 16.34 -51.29
N ASN A 26 -8.09 16.64 -51.66
CA ASN A 26 -7.62 17.80 -52.47
C ASN A 26 -7.04 19.07 -51.80
N THR A 27 -5.70 19.03 -51.68
CA THR A 27 -4.67 19.88 -52.32
C THR A 27 -4.80 21.42 -52.40
N ILE A 28 -3.94 22.08 -51.60
CA ILE A 28 -2.85 23.04 -51.92
C ILE A 28 -3.12 24.15 -52.96
N HIS A 29 -2.92 25.43 -52.57
CA HIS A 29 -2.02 26.39 -53.24
C HIS A 29 -1.61 27.56 -52.31
N ARG A 30 -0.31 27.90 -52.32
CA ARG A 30 0.30 29.10 -51.71
C ARG A 30 0.22 30.28 -52.67
N ALA A 31 -0.02 31.49 -52.16
CA ALA A 31 0.79 32.71 -52.43
C ALA A 31 0.25 33.92 -51.63
N ALA A 32 1.15 34.84 -51.29
CA ALA A 32 0.95 36.06 -50.51
C ALA A 32 0.88 37.28 -51.43
N PHE A 33 0.02 38.27 -51.16
CA PHE A 33 0.25 39.70 -51.50
C PHE A 33 -0.62 40.63 -50.62
N SER A 34 0.04 41.66 -50.10
CA SER A 34 -0.53 42.86 -49.48
C SER A 34 -0.90 43.88 -50.57
N THR A 35 -1.94 44.71 -50.37
CA THR A 35 -1.87 46.19 -50.30
C THR A 35 -3.21 46.87 -50.63
N SER A 36 -3.52 47.89 -49.83
CA SER A 36 -4.21 49.14 -50.18
C SER A 36 -5.73 49.22 -50.36
N SER A 37 -6.25 50.31 -49.79
CA SER A 37 -7.61 50.80 -49.67
C SER A 37 -8.20 51.33 -50.97
N SER A 38 -9.47 51.02 -51.25
CA SER A 38 -10.29 51.72 -52.23
C SER A 38 -11.21 52.75 -51.55
N LEU A 39 -10.88 54.03 -51.78
CA LEU A 39 -11.74 55.19 -51.57
C LEU A 39 -12.88 55.19 -52.60
N SER A 40 -14.12 55.25 -52.10
CA SER A 40 -15.30 55.95 -52.65
C SER A 40 -15.55 56.01 -54.16
N ALA A 41 -16.60 55.31 -54.60
CA ALA A 41 -17.50 55.76 -55.68
C ALA A 41 -18.95 55.52 -55.24
N GLN A 42 -19.81 56.56 -55.30
CA GLN A 42 -21.24 56.43 -54.96
C GLN A 42 -22.04 55.92 -56.17
N PRO A 43 -22.82 54.82 -56.05
CA PRO A 43 -23.87 54.51 -56.99
C PRO A 43 -25.24 55.07 -56.54
N VAL A 44 -25.75 55.93 -57.41
CA VAL A 44 -27.14 56.36 -57.68
C VAL A 44 -28.25 55.86 -56.74
N LYS A 45 -28.91 56.82 -56.08
CA LYS A 45 -30.14 56.65 -55.29
C LYS A 45 -31.28 56.09 -56.16
N LYS A 46 -31.84 54.94 -55.76
CA LYS A 46 -33.21 54.55 -56.13
C LYS A 46 -34.06 54.26 -54.89
N LYS A 47 -35.31 54.67 -55.00
CA LYS A 47 -36.31 54.92 -53.96
C LYS A 47 -36.77 53.67 -53.22
N ALA A 48 -37.15 53.93 -51.97
CA ALA A 48 -37.92 53.19 -50.98
C ALA A 48 -38.67 51.92 -51.43
N VAL A 49 -38.60 50.87 -50.60
CA VAL A 49 -39.73 50.29 -49.83
C VAL A 49 -39.18 49.21 -48.87
N ALA A 50 -39.85 49.11 -47.71
CA ALA A 50 -39.71 48.13 -46.63
C ALA A 50 -38.52 48.33 -45.67
N ALA A 51 -38.82 48.96 -44.54
CA ALA A 51 -38.01 48.93 -43.33
C ALA A 51 -37.76 47.48 -42.89
N LYS A 52 -36.62 46.92 -43.30
CA LYS A 52 -36.04 45.74 -42.66
C LYS A 52 -35.42 46.17 -41.32
N PRO A 53 -35.61 45.42 -40.23
CA PRO A 53 -35.01 45.76 -38.95
C PRO A 53 -33.49 45.80 -39.11
N GLY A 54 -32.88 46.88 -38.63
CA GLY A 54 -31.46 47.14 -38.80
C GLY A 54 -30.61 45.94 -38.42
N THR A 55 -29.75 45.53 -39.36
CA THR A 55 -28.67 44.58 -39.13
C THR A 55 -27.72 45.19 -38.10
N LYS A 56 -27.97 44.90 -36.82
CA LYS A 56 -27.04 45.22 -35.74
C LYS A 56 -25.71 44.56 -36.08
N ALA A 57 -24.69 45.38 -36.26
CA ALA A 57 -23.31 44.99 -36.43
C ALA A 57 -22.94 43.92 -35.38
N GLY A 58 -22.26 42.88 -35.83
CA GLY A 58 -22.05 41.61 -35.13
C GLY A 58 -21.52 41.76 -33.71
N ARG A 59 -22.45 41.80 -32.74
CA ARG A 59 -22.22 41.25 -31.41
C ARG A 59 -22.57 39.77 -31.53
N THR A 60 -21.56 38.92 -31.69
CA THR A 60 -21.74 37.47 -31.56
C THR A 60 -22.51 37.25 -30.27
N LEU A 61 -23.77 36.82 -30.39
CA LEU A 61 -24.57 36.42 -29.25
C LEU A 61 -23.86 35.19 -28.69
N ARG A 62 -22.98 35.38 -27.70
CA ARG A 62 -22.65 34.33 -26.74
C ARG A 62 -23.96 34.06 -26.00
N LEU A 63 -24.83 33.27 -26.63
CA LEU A 63 -25.97 32.68 -25.96
C LEU A 63 -25.40 32.03 -24.71
N SER A 64 -25.85 32.46 -23.53
CA SER A 64 -25.48 31.91 -22.23
C SER A 64 -25.99 30.47 -22.05
N LYS A 65 -26.13 29.71 -23.14
CA LYS A 65 -26.53 28.30 -23.17
C LYS A 65 -25.40 27.36 -22.74
N ASN A 66 -24.45 27.87 -21.96
CA ASN A 66 -23.37 27.12 -21.33
C ASN A 66 -23.33 27.30 -19.80
N THR A 67 -24.36 27.87 -19.17
CA THR A 67 -24.67 27.49 -17.78
C THR A 67 -25.26 26.09 -17.84
N ARG A 68 -24.40 25.07 -17.85
CA ARG A 68 -24.82 23.70 -17.52
C ARG A 68 -25.46 23.80 -16.15
N ALA A 69 -26.79 23.80 -16.08
CA ALA A 69 -27.49 23.59 -14.82
C ALA A 69 -26.89 22.33 -14.23
N ALA A 70 -26.27 22.43 -13.05
CA ALA A 70 -25.69 21.29 -12.36
C ALA A 70 -26.84 20.33 -12.04
N SER A 71 -27.10 19.37 -12.93
CA SER A 71 -28.27 18.51 -12.89
C SER A 71 -28.19 17.46 -11.77
N ALA A 72 -27.04 17.36 -11.10
CA ALA A 72 -26.79 16.42 -10.03
C ALA A 72 -26.23 17.13 -8.80
N ARG A 73 -26.65 16.65 -7.63
CA ARG A 73 -26.06 17.04 -6.34
C ARG A 73 -24.55 16.75 -6.41
N PRO A 74 -23.68 17.74 -6.10
CA PRO A 74 -22.26 17.48 -6.04
C PRO A 74 -21.98 16.43 -4.96
N PRO A 75 -20.97 15.56 -5.15
CA PRO A 75 -20.62 14.57 -4.15
C PRO A 75 -20.21 15.25 -2.85
N ALA A 76 -20.50 14.60 -1.72
CA ALA A 76 -20.16 15.12 -0.40
C ALA A 76 -18.63 15.23 -0.23
N PRO A 77 -18.14 16.13 0.66
CA PRO A 77 -16.72 16.19 1.00
C PRO A 77 -16.18 14.82 1.40
N GLY A 78 -15.09 14.38 0.78
CA GLY A 78 -14.48 13.08 1.06
C GLY A 78 -15.08 11.87 0.31
N GLU A 79 -16.30 11.98 -0.25
CA GLU A 79 -16.98 10.85 -0.92
C GLU A 79 -16.14 10.27 -2.07
N ARG A 80 -15.54 11.14 -2.89
CA ARG A 80 -14.65 10.71 -3.99
C ARG A 80 -13.40 9.97 -3.50
N LYS A 81 -12.84 10.36 -2.35
CA LYS A 81 -11.68 9.70 -1.74
C LYS A 81 -12.08 8.34 -1.17
N ALA A 82 -13.22 8.29 -0.48
CA ALA A 82 -13.79 7.05 0.06
C ALA A 82 -14.08 6.05 -1.06
N LEU A 83 -14.66 6.47 -2.19
CA LEU A 83 -14.92 5.59 -3.33
C LEU A 83 -13.63 4.96 -3.92
N ARG A 84 -12.53 5.71 -3.99
CA ARG A 84 -11.24 5.21 -4.50
C ARG A 84 -10.52 4.30 -3.49
N LYS A 85 -10.70 4.53 -2.19
CA LYS A 85 -10.13 3.71 -1.11
C LYS A 85 -11.05 2.56 -0.68
N LYS A 86 -12.29 2.49 -1.17
CA LYS A 86 -13.25 1.45 -0.84
C LYS A 86 -12.70 0.09 -1.24
N ILE A 87 -12.72 -0.84 -0.30
CA ILE A 87 -12.34 -2.23 -0.51
C ILE A 87 -13.61 -3.07 -0.51
N VAL A 88 -13.72 -3.99 -1.48
CA VAL A 88 -14.80 -4.96 -1.56
C VAL A 88 -14.18 -6.34 -1.35
N LEU A 89 -14.56 -7.00 -0.26
CA LEU A 89 -13.97 -8.27 0.20
C LEU A 89 -14.81 -9.51 -0.16
N SER A 90 -16.02 -9.32 -0.65
CA SER A 90 -16.91 -10.39 -1.05
C SER A 90 -17.60 -10.07 -2.37
N ASN A 91 -17.75 -11.09 -3.20
CA ASN A 91 -18.52 -11.04 -4.43
C ASN A 91 -19.54 -12.16 -4.42
N THR A 92 -20.82 -11.79 -4.42
CA THR A 92 -21.89 -12.78 -4.34
C THR A 92 -22.02 -13.62 -5.60
N ASN A 93 -21.54 -13.12 -6.74
CA ASN A 93 -21.63 -13.78 -8.03
C ASN A 93 -20.51 -14.81 -8.26
N ALA A 94 -19.43 -14.75 -7.48
CA ALA A 94 -18.36 -15.74 -7.54
C ALA A 94 -18.82 -17.05 -6.89
N LEU A 95 -18.41 -18.18 -7.48
CA LEU A 95 -18.76 -19.50 -6.95
C LEU A 95 -17.98 -19.79 -5.67
N GLU A 96 -18.61 -20.51 -4.75
CA GLU A 96 -17.95 -20.99 -3.54
C GLU A 96 -17.07 -22.20 -3.88
N VAL A 97 -15.79 -22.13 -3.54
CA VAL A 97 -14.85 -23.21 -3.79
C VAL A 97 -15.07 -24.31 -2.76
N THR A 98 -15.57 -25.46 -3.23
CA THR A 98 -15.84 -26.64 -2.39
C THR A 98 -14.54 -27.17 -1.79
N GLY A 99 -14.51 -27.35 -0.46
CA GLY A 99 -13.35 -27.93 0.24
C GLY A 99 -12.20 -26.94 0.51
N LEU A 100 -12.42 -25.63 0.33
CA LEU A 100 -11.44 -24.60 0.70
C LEU A 100 -11.23 -24.61 2.22
N GLN A 101 -10.02 -24.96 2.65
CA GLN A 101 -9.64 -24.96 4.07
C GLN A 101 -9.36 -23.53 4.56
N ASP A 102 -9.64 -23.29 5.83
CA ASP A 102 -9.44 -21.98 6.44
C ASP A 102 -8.11 -21.93 7.22
N LEU A 103 -7.53 -20.73 7.27
CA LEU A 103 -6.35 -20.43 8.08
C LEU A 103 -6.79 -20.34 9.55
N SER A 104 -6.71 -21.46 10.25
CA SER A 104 -7.07 -21.59 11.66
C SER A 104 -5.84 -21.80 12.54
N LYS A 105 -6.00 -21.67 13.86
CA LYS A 105 -4.90 -21.87 14.84
C LYS A 105 -4.17 -23.21 14.70
N SER A 106 -4.87 -24.27 14.29
CA SER A 106 -4.30 -25.61 14.09
C SER A 106 -3.41 -25.70 12.84
N ASN A 107 -3.65 -24.85 11.84
CA ASN A 107 -3.01 -24.93 10.53
C ASN A 107 -1.82 -23.98 10.36
N ILE A 108 -1.51 -23.16 11.36
CA ILE A 108 -0.46 -22.12 11.30
C ILE A 108 0.95 -22.68 11.56
N SER A 109 1.09 -23.94 11.98
CA SER A 109 2.42 -24.50 12.20
C SER A 109 3.24 -24.52 10.91
N SER A 110 4.54 -24.24 11.02
CA SER A 110 5.44 -24.18 9.86
C SER A 110 5.40 -25.46 9.03
N GLU A 111 5.51 -26.63 9.69
CA GLU A 111 5.42 -27.95 9.06
C GLU A 111 4.10 -28.15 8.30
N ARG A 112 2.99 -27.69 8.89
CA ARG A 112 1.66 -27.84 8.27
C ARG A 112 1.51 -26.92 7.07
N LEU A 113 2.01 -25.69 7.15
CA LEU A 113 2.00 -24.74 6.02
C LEU A 113 2.93 -25.20 4.90
N GLN A 114 4.07 -25.82 5.20
CA GLN A 114 4.92 -26.47 4.20
C GLN A 114 4.16 -27.58 3.47
N ALA A 115 3.43 -28.43 4.19
CA ALA A 115 2.59 -29.48 3.58
C ALA A 115 1.41 -28.91 2.74
N LEU A 116 0.98 -27.68 3.02
CA LEU A 116 -0.07 -26.97 2.30
C LEU A 116 0.48 -25.99 1.26
N GLN A 117 1.79 -26.02 0.97
CA GLN A 117 2.41 -25.14 -0.02
C GLN A 117 1.72 -25.28 -1.39
N GLY A 118 1.45 -24.13 -2.02
CA GLY A 118 0.75 -24.07 -3.29
C GLY A 118 -0.77 -24.19 -3.19
N LYS A 119 -1.34 -24.43 -1.99
CA LYS A 119 -2.79 -24.41 -1.79
C LYS A 119 -3.25 -23.04 -1.32
N VAL A 120 -4.48 -22.70 -1.69
CA VAL A 120 -5.16 -21.48 -1.25
C VAL A 120 -5.92 -21.79 0.04
N LEU A 121 -5.78 -20.92 1.05
CA LEU A 121 -6.51 -20.99 2.31
C LEU A 121 -7.42 -19.78 2.46
N GLY A 122 -8.65 -20.00 2.92
CA GLY A 122 -9.60 -18.95 3.28
C GLY A 122 -9.20 -18.23 4.56
N LEU A 123 -9.54 -16.95 4.67
CA LEU A 123 -9.48 -16.21 5.93
C LEU A 123 -10.85 -16.29 6.62
N GLU A 124 -10.85 -16.52 7.92
CA GLU A 124 -12.06 -16.53 8.75
C GLU A 124 -12.59 -15.11 8.97
N ASP A 125 -13.90 -14.94 9.10
CA ASP A 125 -14.55 -13.62 9.15
C ASP A 125 -14.03 -12.74 10.30
N ASP A 126 -13.80 -13.31 11.48
CA ASP A 126 -13.22 -12.59 12.63
C ASP A 126 -11.82 -12.04 12.29
N THR A 127 -10.99 -12.84 11.61
CA THR A 127 -9.66 -12.38 11.16
C THR A 127 -9.75 -11.32 10.09
N VAL A 128 -10.75 -11.42 9.19
CA VAL A 128 -11.00 -10.44 8.15
C VAL A 128 -11.40 -9.10 8.75
N ASP A 129 -12.21 -9.09 9.80
CA ASP A 129 -12.62 -7.85 10.48
C ASP A 129 -11.45 -7.18 11.21
N ILE A 130 -10.56 -7.97 11.85
CA ILE A 130 -9.30 -7.45 12.43
C ILE A 130 -8.42 -6.82 11.35
N LEU A 131 -8.20 -7.52 10.23
CA LEU A 131 -7.38 -7.03 9.12
C LEU A 131 -8.00 -5.81 8.42
N ARG A 132 -9.33 -5.73 8.38
CA ARG A 132 -10.08 -4.59 7.86
C ARG A 132 -9.92 -3.38 8.78
N ALA A 133 -10.01 -3.56 10.11
CA ALA A 133 -9.79 -2.50 11.10
C ALA A 133 -8.37 -1.91 11.01
N LEU A 134 -7.39 -2.75 10.71
CA LEU A 134 -6.00 -2.35 10.49
C LEU A 134 -5.75 -1.72 9.10
N GLU A 135 -6.75 -1.63 8.21
CA GLU A 135 -6.61 -1.15 6.81
C GLU A 135 -5.54 -1.90 5.99
N VAL A 136 -5.34 -3.21 6.25
CA VAL A 136 -4.30 -4.02 5.58
C VAL A 136 -4.66 -4.32 4.12
N PHE A 137 -5.95 -4.53 3.85
CA PHE A 137 -6.44 -4.77 2.50
C PHE A 137 -6.30 -3.52 1.63
N LYS A 138 -5.84 -3.68 0.40
CA LYS A 138 -5.62 -2.57 -0.53
C LYS A 138 -6.58 -2.63 -1.72
N PRO A 139 -7.05 -1.48 -2.24
CA PRO A 139 -7.97 -1.43 -3.37
C PRO A 139 -7.36 -1.95 -4.69
N THR A 140 -6.03 -2.05 -4.77
CA THR A 140 -5.32 -2.59 -5.94
C THR A 140 -5.39 -4.12 -6.03
N GLN A 141 -5.67 -4.78 -4.91
CA GLN A 141 -5.74 -6.24 -4.79
C GLN A 141 -7.11 -6.77 -5.26
N GLY A 142 -7.12 -7.96 -5.87
CA GLY A 142 -8.31 -8.56 -6.50
C GLY A 142 -9.32 -9.24 -5.57
N TRP A 143 -9.52 -8.78 -4.34
CA TRP A 143 -10.43 -9.44 -3.38
C TRP A 143 -11.90 -9.47 -3.87
N SER A 144 -12.30 -8.46 -4.62
CA SER A 144 -13.65 -8.32 -5.18
C SER A 144 -13.98 -9.37 -6.25
N LEU A 145 -13.02 -10.18 -6.66
CA LEU A 145 -13.22 -11.23 -7.65
C LEU A 145 -13.81 -12.50 -7.02
N PHE A 146 -13.62 -12.70 -5.71
CA PHE A 146 -13.94 -13.96 -5.03
C PHE A 146 -15.05 -13.79 -3.99
N ARG A 147 -15.66 -14.91 -3.59
CA ARG A 147 -16.73 -14.92 -2.59
C ARG A 147 -16.23 -14.45 -1.22
N ARG A 148 -15.08 -14.96 -0.78
CA ARG A 148 -14.42 -14.63 0.48
C ARG A 148 -12.92 -14.39 0.28
N PRO A 149 -12.25 -13.61 1.15
CA PRO A 149 -10.81 -13.40 1.06
C PRO A 149 -10.06 -14.71 1.29
N ALA A 150 -9.16 -15.04 0.37
CA ALA A 150 -8.32 -16.23 0.45
C ALA A 150 -6.91 -15.93 -0.02
N THR A 151 -5.91 -16.59 0.56
CA THR A 151 -4.50 -16.34 0.26
C THR A 151 -3.76 -17.63 -0.04
N LEU A 152 -2.76 -17.55 -0.93
CA LEU A 152 -1.93 -18.67 -1.33
C LEU A 152 -0.84 -18.91 -0.27
N VAL A 153 -0.69 -20.16 0.17
CA VAL A 153 0.44 -20.56 1.00
C VAL A 153 1.67 -20.75 0.13
N ARG A 154 2.67 -19.90 0.33
CA ARG A 154 3.95 -19.98 -0.37
C ARG A 154 5.05 -20.48 0.56
N LYS A 155 6.22 -20.77 -0.01
CA LYS A 155 7.44 -21.04 0.77
C LYS A 155 7.71 -19.94 1.78
N GLU A 156 7.65 -18.68 1.37
CA GLU A 156 7.93 -17.52 2.23
C GLU A 156 6.92 -17.40 3.38
N THR A 157 5.68 -17.85 3.16
CA THR A 157 4.64 -17.86 4.19
C THR A 157 4.97 -18.87 5.30
N ALA A 158 5.49 -20.04 4.93
CA ALA A 158 5.91 -21.06 5.89
C ALA A 158 7.16 -20.63 6.68
N GLU A 159 8.10 -19.92 6.04
CA GLU A 159 9.25 -19.32 6.70
C GLU A 159 8.81 -18.30 7.77
N LEU A 160 7.87 -17.40 7.44
CA LEU A 160 7.31 -16.45 8.42
C LEU A 160 6.57 -17.14 9.57
N ALA A 161 5.87 -18.25 9.29
CA ALA A 161 5.24 -19.02 10.34
C ALA A 161 6.26 -19.66 11.29
N GLY A 162 7.40 -20.11 10.76
CA GLY A 162 8.55 -20.58 11.53
C GLY A 162 9.14 -19.49 12.41
N ASP A 163 9.33 -18.27 11.89
CA ASP A 163 9.79 -17.12 12.69
C ASP A 163 8.84 -16.83 13.86
N LEU A 164 7.52 -16.85 13.60
CA LEU A 164 6.51 -16.65 14.63
C LEU A 164 6.49 -17.78 15.67
N GLN A 165 6.85 -19.01 15.32
CA GLN A 165 7.00 -20.11 16.28
C GLN A 165 8.26 -19.93 17.11
N TRP A 166 9.37 -19.57 16.47
CA TRP A 166 10.65 -19.34 17.10
C TRP A 166 10.60 -18.25 18.19
N VAL A 167 9.86 -17.17 17.95
CA VAL A 167 9.63 -16.12 18.97
C VAL A 167 8.90 -16.65 20.20
N VAL A 168 7.91 -17.53 20.01
CA VAL A 168 7.14 -18.13 21.11
C VAL A 168 7.98 -19.13 21.90
N GLU A 169 8.75 -19.97 21.21
CA GLU A 169 9.56 -21.02 21.82
C GLU A 169 10.75 -20.48 22.60
N SER A 170 11.33 -19.37 22.15
CA SER A 170 12.60 -18.87 22.69
C SER A 170 12.54 -18.42 24.15
N ASN A 171 11.37 -18.11 24.72
CA ASN A 171 11.13 -17.60 26.10
C ASN A 171 11.99 -16.39 26.58
N GLU A 172 13.05 -16.01 25.85
CA GLU A 172 14.05 -14.97 26.13
C GLU A 172 13.67 -13.60 25.54
N GLY A 173 12.42 -13.41 25.09
CA GLY A 173 12.00 -12.13 24.52
C GLY A 173 12.69 -11.79 23.20
N ARG A 174 12.98 -12.79 22.34
CA ARG A 174 13.65 -12.55 21.06
C ARG A 174 12.77 -11.80 20.07
N THR A 175 13.39 -10.92 19.29
CA THR A 175 12.72 -10.12 18.26
C THR A 175 13.20 -10.46 16.87
N VAL A 176 12.27 -10.86 16.00
CA VAL A 176 12.54 -11.04 14.57
C VAL A 176 12.36 -9.70 13.85
N ARG A 177 13.36 -9.26 13.09
CA ARG A 177 13.35 -7.97 12.37
C ARG A 177 13.60 -8.26 10.91
N LYS A 178 12.58 -8.08 10.05
CA LYS A 178 12.64 -8.42 8.63
C LYS A 178 12.09 -7.33 7.72
N VAL A 179 12.73 -7.13 6.58
CA VAL A 179 12.24 -6.28 5.49
C VAL A 179 11.94 -7.11 4.24
N LEU A 180 10.70 -7.06 3.79
CA LEU A 180 10.21 -7.70 2.58
C LEU A 180 10.47 -6.78 1.38
N TYR A 181 11.25 -7.25 0.41
CA TYR A 181 11.52 -6.52 -0.83
C TYR A 181 11.38 -7.42 -2.06
N GLY A 182 11.27 -6.85 -3.25
CA GLY A 182 11.10 -7.64 -4.49
C GLY A 182 10.33 -6.89 -5.56
N ALA A 183 9.99 -7.57 -6.66
CA ALA A 183 9.37 -6.95 -7.83
C ALA A 183 7.95 -6.39 -7.58
N ARG A 184 7.47 -5.57 -8.52
CA ARG A 184 6.09 -5.05 -8.49
C ARG A 184 5.09 -6.18 -8.63
N GLY A 185 4.11 -6.23 -7.73
CA GLY A 185 3.06 -7.25 -7.77
C GLY A 185 3.51 -8.65 -7.34
N SER A 186 4.67 -8.80 -6.68
CA SER A 186 5.16 -10.09 -6.17
C SER A 186 4.42 -10.61 -4.93
N GLY A 187 3.58 -9.78 -4.28
CA GLY A 187 2.79 -10.18 -3.11
C GLY A 187 3.31 -9.71 -1.75
N LYS A 188 4.25 -8.76 -1.69
CA LYS A 188 4.84 -8.21 -0.45
C LYS A 188 3.79 -7.84 0.62
N SER A 189 2.83 -6.98 0.26
CA SER A 189 1.75 -6.56 1.18
C SER A 189 0.83 -7.71 1.58
N VAL A 190 0.65 -8.73 0.73
CA VAL A 190 -0.16 -9.92 1.06
C VAL A 190 0.59 -10.84 2.02
N LEU A 191 1.90 -10.99 1.88
CA LEU A 191 2.71 -11.73 2.83
C LEU A 191 2.70 -11.05 4.21
N GLN A 192 2.79 -9.72 4.25
CA GLN A 192 2.60 -8.94 5.47
C GLN A 192 1.19 -9.15 6.07
N LEU A 193 0.15 -9.17 5.24
CA LEU A 193 -1.21 -9.51 5.68
C LEU A 193 -1.30 -10.91 6.30
N GLN A 194 -0.67 -11.90 5.67
CA GLN A 194 -0.61 -13.27 6.20
C GLN A 194 0.09 -13.31 7.57
N ALA A 195 1.17 -12.55 7.75
CA ALA A 195 1.84 -12.42 9.05
C ALA A 195 0.90 -11.85 10.13
N LEU A 196 0.16 -10.78 9.81
CA LEU A 196 -0.81 -10.16 10.71
C LEU A 196 -1.95 -11.12 11.07
N ALA A 197 -2.45 -11.90 10.10
CA ALA A 197 -3.47 -12.92 10.31
C ALA A 197 -2.98 -14.05 11.22
N MET A 198 -1.76 -14.55 11.00
CA MET A 198 -1.17 -15.59 11.84
C MET A 198 -0.93 -15.09 13.28
N ALA A 199 -0.50 -13.84 13.44
CA ALA A 199 -0.29 -13.22 14.74
C ALA A 199 -1.60 -12.99 15.50
N SER A 200 -2.65 -12.50 14.83
CA SER A 200 -3.97 -12.31 15.47
C SER A 200 -4.56 -13.65 15.94
N LEU A 201 -4.44 -14.70 15.13
CA LEU A 201 -4.87 -16.05 15.50
C LEU A 201 -4.10 -16.62 16.70
N LYS A 202 -2.81 -16.28 16.84
CA LYS A 202 -1.98 -16.61 18.02
C LYS A 202 -2.26 -15.70 19.23
N GLY A 203 -3.11 -14.69 19.11
CA GLY A 203 -3.43 -13.75 20.19
C GLY A 203 -2.32 -12.74 20.48
N TRP A 204 -1.49 -12.42 19.49
CA TRP A 204 -0.46 -11.37 19.59
C TRP A 204 -1.09 -9.98 19.50
N VAL A 205 -0.40 -8.96 20.01
CA VAL A 205 -0.77 -7.57 19.75
C VAL A 205 -0.32 -7.22 18.33
N VAL A 206 -1.27 -6.82 17.49
CA VAL A 206 -1.01 -6.50 16.09
C VAL A 206 -1.09 -4.99 15.89
N VAL A 207 0.02 -4.39 15.42
CA VAL A 207 0.12 -2.98 15.08
C VAL A 207 0.53 -2.87 13.61
N HIS A 208 -0.22 -2.10 12.83
CA HIS A 208 0.05 -1.93 11.40
C HIS A 208 -0.04 -0.47 10.97
N VAL A 209 0.95 -0.03 10.19
CA VAL A 209 0.95 1.24 9.45
C VAL A 209 0.69 0.92 7.96
N PRO A 210 -0.51 1.26 7.43
CA PRO A 210 -0.95 0.84 6.08
C PRO A 210 -0.14 1.42 4.90
N GLU A 211 0.23 2.70 5.01
CA GLU A 211 0.97 3.41 3.98
C GLU A 211 1.95 4.38 4.64
N ALA A 212 3.25 4.07 4.64
CA ALA A 212 4.25 4.95 5.24
C ALA A 212 4.38 6.30 4.53
N LYS A 213 3.89 6.43 3.29
CA LYS A 213 3.77 7.71 2.59
C LYS A 213 2.93 8.71 3.36
N ASP A 214 1.86 8.27 4.03
CA ASP A 214 0.99 9.17 4.77
C ASP A 214 1.75 9.86 5.92
N LEU A 215 2.78 9.21 6.47
CA LEU A 215 3.66 9.78 7.48
C LEU A 215 4.62 10.83 6.94
N THR A 216 4.98 10.83 5.65
CA THR A 216 6.04 11.70 5.12
C THR A 216 5.59 12.72 4.07
N ASN A 217 4.35 12.63 3.60
CA ASN A 217 3.82 13.45 2.50
C ASN A 217 3.24 14.83 2.91
N ALA A 218 3.59 15.35 4.09
CA ALA A 218 3.20 16.69 4.58
C ALA A 218 1.70 17.02 4.50
N HIS A 219 0.83 16.03 4.75
CA HIS A 219 -0.62 16.19 4.62
C HIS A 219 -1.37 16.09 5.95
N THR A 220 -0.69 15.66 7.01
CA THR A 220 -1.23 15.60 8.38
C THR A 220 -0.63 16.72 9.22
N SER A 221 -1.31 17.11 10.30
CA SER A 221 -0.79 18.08 11.26
C SER A 221 0.46 17.51 11.95
N TYR A 222 1.44 18.38 12.18
CA TYR A 222 2.68 18.02 12.89
C TYR A 222 3.10 19.14 13.84
N GLU A 223 3.74 18.77 14.94
CA GLU A 223 4.16 19.70 15.99
C GLU A 223 5.56 19.31 16.51
N PRO A 224 6.45 20.28 16.77
CA PRO A 224 7.77 20.01 17.34
C PRO A 224 7.68 19.75 18.83
N ILE A 225 8.43 18.75 19.30
CA ILE A 225 8.67 18.46 20.72
C ILE A 225 10.16 18.48 20.97
N SER A 226 10.57 19.17 22.03
CA SER A 226 11.94 19.13 22.51
C SER A 226 12.15 17.84 23.32
N THR A 227 13.04 16.98 22.85
CA THR A 227 13.54 15.81 23.58
C THR A 227 15.02 16.01 23.93
N PRO A 228 15.57 15.29 24.92
CA PRO A 228 16.99 15.40 25.27
C PRO A 228 17.93 15.13 24.09
N GLU A 229 17.48 14.31 23.12
CA GLU A 229 18.22 13.91 21.93
C GLU A 229 17.97 14.83 20.72
N GLY A 230 17.28 15.95 20.91
CA GLY A 230 16.97 16.95 19.87
C GLY A 230 15.48 17.21 19.66
N THR A 231 15.16 17.96 18.61
CA THR A 231 13.77 18.26 18.20
C THR A 231 13.18 17.10 17.42
N VAL A 232 12.04 16.59 17.88
CA VAL A 232 11.30 15.49 17.24
C VAL A 232 9.90 15.98 16.90
N TYR A 233 9.36 15.57 15.76
CA TYR A 233 8.06 16.05 15.29
C TYR A 233 6.98 14.99 15.49
N ILE A 234 5.91 15.32 16.23
CA ILE A 234 4.77 14.43 16.44
C ILE A 234 3.66 14.69 15.42
N GLN A 235 2.83 13.69 15.17
CA GLN A 235 1.69 13.77 14.25
C GLN A 235 0.40 13.36 14.99
N THR A 236 -0.25 14.33 15.62
CA THR A 236 -1.41 14.15 16.52
C THR A 236 -2.61 13.50 15.81
N SER A 237 -3.00 14.04 14.66
CA SER A 237 -4.14 13.52 13.88
C SER A 237 -3.91 12.09 13.37
N TYR A 238 -2.69 11.76 12.93
CA TYR A 238 -2.36 10.42 12.45
C TYR A 238 -2.25 9.42 13.60
N THR A 239 -1.63 9.81 14.72
CA THR A 239 -1.53 8.96 15.92
C THR A 239 -2.90 8.59 16.49
N ALA A 240 -3.85 9.52 16.53
CA ALA A 240 -5.22 9.24 16.97
C ALA A 240 -5.91 8.18 16.09
N LYS A 241 -5.83 8.33 14.77
CA LYS A 241 -6.35 7.35 13.81
C LYS A 241 -5.66 5.98 13.97
N LEU A 242 -4.35 5.98 14.16
CA LEU A 242 -3.59 4.75 14.36
C LEU A 242 -4.01 4.03 15.64
N LEU A 243 -4.20 4.77 16.74
CA LEU A 243 -4.73 4.24 18.00
C LEU A 243 -6.13 3.66 17.83
N GLU A 244 -7.03 4.32 17.09
CA GLU A 244 -8.36 3.81 16.78
C GLU A 244 -8.30 2.43 16.09
N ASN A 245 -7.44 2.30 15.07
CA ASN A 245 -7.25 1.06 14.33
C ASN A 245 -6.69 -0.05 15.22
N ILE A 246 -5.69 0.26 16.06
CA ILE A 246 -5.09 -0.72 16.98
C ILE A 246 -6.11 -1.15 18.04
N GLY A 247 -6.92 -0.22 18.57
CA GLY A 247 -7.96 -0.50 19.56
C GLY A 247 -9.00 -1.48 19.03
N LYS A 248 -9.52 -1.24 17.82
CA LYS A 248 -10.49 -2.14 17.16
C LYS A 248 -9.89 -3.50 16.83
N ALA A 249 -8.65 -3.54 16.38
CA ALA A 249 -7.99 -4.79 15.98
C ALA A 249 -7.63 -5.70 17.17
N ASN A 250 -7.31 -5.12 18.33
CA ASN A 250 -6.79 -5.83 19.50
C ASN A 250 -7.75 -5.82 20.70
N GLU A 251 -9.04 -5.54 20.50
CA GLU A 251 -10.03 -5.41 21.56
C GLU A 251 -10.05 -6.63 22.51
N ALA A 252 -9.95 -7.84 21.94
CA ALA A 252 -9.93 -9.10 22.68
C ALA A 252 -8.69 -9.29 23.59
N VAL A 253 -7.58 -8.60 23.28
CA VAL A 253 -6.34 -8.62 24.09
C VAL A 253 -6.35 -7.47 25.08
N PHE A 254 -6.66 -6.25 24.62
CA PHE A 254 -6.60 -5.03 25.42
C PHE A 254 -7.69 -4.93 26.51
N SER A 255 -8.80 -5.64 26.36
CA SER A 255 -9.82 -5.75 27.42
C SER A 255 -9.34 -6.55 28.63
N LYS A 256 -8.36 -7.44 28.44
CA LYS A 256 -7.81 -8.30 29.50
C LYS A 256 -6.63 -7.65 30.24
N LEU A 257 -5.95 -6.72 29.59
CA LEU A 257 -4.77 -6.05 30.12
C LEU A 257 -5.17 -4.75 30.83
N GLN A 258 -4.62 -4.55 32.02
CA GLN A 258 -4.82 -3.33 32.82
C GLN A 258 -3.56 -2.47 32.79
N VAL A 259 -3.76 -1.15 32.94
CA VAL A 259 -2.66 -0.20 33.13
C VAL A 259 -2.02 -0.46 34.48
N THR A 260 -0.70 -0.64 34.51
CA THR A 260 0.08 -0.96 35.71
C THR A 260 0.97 0.18 36.18
N GLN A 261 1.43 1.02 35.25
CA GLN A 261 2.32 2.14 35.49
C GLN A 261 1.57 3.46 35.60
N ASP A 262 2.12 4.35 36.42
CA ASP A 262 1.61 5.71 36.55
C ASP A 262 2.10 6.58 35.39
N HIS A 263 1.20 6.84 34.43
CA HIS A 263 1.48 7.71 33.30
C HIS A 263 1.07 9.16 33.57
N LYS A 264 1.99 10.10 33.28
CA LYS A 264 1.71 11.54 33.30
C LYS A 264 0.88 11.92 32.07
N LEU A 265 -0.42 11.68 32.12
CA LEU A 265 -1.37 12.16 31.14
C LEU A 265 -2.02 13.47 31.62
N PRO A 266 -2.41 14.37 30.71
CA PRO A 266 -3.17 15.58 31.06
C PRO A 266 -4.51 15.29 31.76
N ILE A 267 -5.04 14.07 31.58
CA ILE A 267 -6.30 13.61 32.17
C ILE A 267 -6.01 12.55 33.24
N PRO A 268 -6.63 12.63 34.43
CA PRO A 268 -6.51 11.58 35.43
C PRO A 268 -7.19 10.28 34.95
N LEU A 269 -6.46 9.16 35.01
CA LEU A 269 -7.02 7.85 34.73
C LEU A 269 -7.65 7.26 36.00
N PRO A 270 -8.87 6.68 35.92
CA PRO A 270 -9.41 5.95 37.05
C PRO A 270 -8.54 4.73 37.39
N PRO A 271 -8.53 4.27 38.66
CA PRO A 271 -7.79 3.08 39.04
C PRO A 271 -8.34 1.84 38.31
N LYS A 272 -7.45 0.93 37.87
CA LYS A 272 -7.76 -0.30 37.12
C LYS A 272 -8.37 -0.07 35.73
N THR A 273 -7.94 0.97 35.03
CA THR A 273 -8.26 1.15 33.61
C THR A 273 -7.70 0.01 32.77
N THR A 274 -8.49 -0.44 31.80
CA THR A 274 -8.03 -1.38 30.78
C THR A 274 -7.24 -0.65 29.70
N LEU A 275 -6.32 -1.35 29.02
CA LEU A 275 -5.60 -0.80 27.87
C LEU A 275 -6.56 -0.39 26.75
N ALA A 276 -7.68 -1.11 26.58
CA ALA A 276 -8.71 -0.75 25.60
C ALA A 276 -9.25 0.66 25.85
N ARG A 277 -9.56 0.97 27.12
CA ARG A 277 -10.05 2.30 27.49
C ARG A 277 -9.00 3.39 27.31
N LEU A 278 -7.74 3.09 27.61
CA LEU A 278 -6.62 4.01 27.39
C LEU A 278 -6.51 4.39 25.90
N VAL A 279 -6.57 3.41 25.00
CA VAL A 279 -6.53 3.62 23.55
C VAL A 279 -7.73 4.41 23.05
N GLU A 280 -8.93 4.13 23.56
CA GLU A 280 -10.14 4.88 23.21
C GLU A 280 -10.00 6.38 23.52
N ILE A 281 -9.41 6.73 24.67
CA ILE A 281 -9.18 8.14 25.04
C ILE A 281 -8.25 8.81 24.03
N GLY A 282 -7.12 8.18 23.69
CA GLY A 282 -6.18 8.73 22.71
C GLY A 282 -6.71 8.77 21.28
N SER A 283 -7.68 7.91 20.93
CA SER A 283 -8.30 7.91 19.62
C SER A 283 -9.30 9.05 19.40
N LYS A 284 -9.94 9.54 20.47
CA LYS A 284 -10.93 10.62 20.42
C LYS A 284 -10.30 12.00 20.38
N ASP A 285 -9.21 12.20 21.11
CA ASP A 285 -8.56 13.51 21.28
C ASP A 285 -7.15 13.49 20.67
N PRO A 286 -6.92 14.16 19.52
CA PRO A 286 -5.62 14.17 18.83
C PRO A 286 -4.45 14.69 19.67
N GLU A 287 -4.67 15.67 20.54
CA GLU A 287 -3.63 16.24 21.41
C GLU A 287 -3.12 15.21 22.45
N LEU A 288 -4.01 14.33 22.91
CA LEU A 288 -3.68 13.27 23.86
C LEU A 288 -3.10 12.03 23.19
N ALA A 289 -3.25 11.90 21.87
CA ALA A 289 -2.86 10.70 21.14
C ALA A 289 -1.37 10.35 21.30
N TRP A 290 -0.47 11.34 21.30
CA TRP A 290 0.97 11.08 21.47
C TRP A 290 1.35 10.67 22.91
N PRO A 291 0.92 11.39 23.98
CA PRO A 291 1.09 10.91 25.35
C PRO A 291 0.50 9.51 25.59
N VAL A 292 -0.70 9.22 25.06
CA VAL A 292 -1.35 7.92 25.16
C VAL A 292 -0.58 6.85 24.40
N TRP A 293 -0.05 7.16 23.22
CA TRP A 293 0.83 6.26 22.46
C TRP A 293 2.05 5.85 23.29
N LYS A 294 2.75 6.82 23.90
CA LYS A 294 3.89 6.54 24.77
C LYS A 294 3.50 5.68 25.98
N ALA A 295 2.37 5.99 26.62
CA ALA A 295 1.83 5.23 27.74
C ALA A 295 1.55 3.77 27.36
N LEU A 296 0.84 3.56 26.25
CA LEU A 296 0.54 2.22 25.72
C LEU A 296 1.82 1.43 25.46
N TRP A 297 2.82 2.03 24.82
CA TRP A 297 4.09 1.34 24.57
C TRP A 297 4.87 1.07 25.85
N SER A 298 4.86 1.99 26.82
CA SER A 298 5.48 1.69 28.12
C SER A 298 4.80 0.51 28.82
N GLU A 299 3.47 0.37 28.80
CA GLU A 299 2.78 -0.79 29.36
C GLU A 299 3.11 -2.10 28.64
N LEU A 300 3.11 -2.06 27.30
CA LEU A 300 3.43 -3.22 26.48
C LEU A 300 4.88 -3.68 26.63
N LEU A 301 5.79 -2.78 27.02
CA LEU A 301 7.20 -3.07 27.29
C LEU A 301 7.48 -3.36 28.78
N ALA A 302 6.68 -2.80 29.71
CA ALA A 302 6.93 -2.82 31.15
C ALA A 302 6.72 -4.19 31.79
N SER A 303 5.76 -4.95 31.30
CA SER A 303 5.29 -6.22 31.89
C SER A 303 6.31 -7.37 31.84
N SER A 304 7.56 -7.09 31.50
CA SER A 304 8.66 -8.05 31.45
C SER A 304 9.63 -7.92 32.63
N SER A 305 9.50 -6.90 33.48
CA SER A 305 10.29 -6.81 34.72
C SER A 305 9.69 -7.75 35.77
N LYS A 306 10.56 -8.56 36.39
CA LYS A 306 10.24 -9.75 37.21
C LYS A 306 9.58 -9.46 38.57
N GLU A 307 8.78 -8.41 38.71
CA GLU A 307 8.23 -8.01 40.00
C GLU A 307 6.73 -8.33 40.12
N GLY A 308 6.46 -9.49 40.74
CA GLY A 308 5.37 -9.75 41.69
C GLY A 308 3.91 -9.76 41.23
N ASN A 309 3.51 -8.97 40.22
CA ASN A 309 2.12 -8.81 39.82
C ASN A 309 1.96 -8.78 38.28
N VAL A 310 2.67 -9.69 37.61
CA VAL A 310 2.96 -9.61 36.18
C VAL A 310 1.83 -10.21 35.36
N GLN A 311 0.97 -9.37 34.79
CA GLN A 311 0.10 -9.78 33.69
C GLN A 311 0.97 -10.17 32.50
N LYS A 312 0.84 -11.40 32.00
CA LYS A 312 1.58 -11.86 30.83
C LYS A 312 1.09 -11.12 29.59
N VAL A 313 1.88 -10.14 29.13
CA VAL A 313 1.60 -9.44 27.87
C VAL A 313 2.05 -10.32 26.69
N PRO A 314 1.20 -10.49 25.66
CA PRO A 314 1.56 -11.29 24.50
C PRO A 314 2.59 -10.58 23.61
N PRO A 315 3.32 -11.31 22.76
CA PRO A 315 4.28 -10.72 21.83
C PRO A 315 3.60 -9.73 20.87
N ILE A 316 4.41 -8.82 20.32
CA ILE A 316 3.93 -7.74 19.46
C ILE A 316 4.39 -7.99 18.02
N LEU A 317 3.46 -7.91 17.08
CA LEU A 317 3.77 -7.77 15.66
C LEU A 317 3.55 -6.32 15.23
N TYR A 318 4.64 -5.60 14.99
CA TYR A 318 4.58 -4.25 14.44
C TYR A 318 5.02 -4.26 12.98
N SER A 319 4.10 -3.91 12.08
CA SER A 319 4.38 -3.90 10.65
C SER A 319 4.13 -2.57 9.96
N LEU A 320 4.89 -2.28 8.91
CA LEU A 320 4.81 -1.03 8.13
C LEU A 320 4.97 -1.32 6.64
N ASP A 321 4.02 -0.88 5.83
CA ASP A 321 4.09 -1.04 4.37
C ASP A 321 4.57 0.25 3.67
N ALA A 322 5.26 0.10 2.55
CA ALA A 322 5.95 1.13 1.78
C ALA A 322 7.06 1.86 2.56
N VAL A 323 7.93 1.08 3.22
CA VAL A 323 9.07 1.56 4.03
C VAL A 323 10.01 2.53 3.29
N ASP A 324 10.06 2.46 1.96
CA ASP A 324 10.85 3.36 1.13
C ASP A 324 10.54 4.84 1.40
N HIS A 325 9.30 5.16 1.80
CA HIS A 325 8.89 6.55 2.08
C HIS A 325 9.45 7.12 3.37
N ILE A 326 9.89 6.28 4.31
CA ILE A 326 10.46 6.72 5.61
C ILE A 326 11.99 6.71 5.63
N MET A 327 12.63 6.16 4.61
CA MET A 327 14.09 6.07 4.48
C MET A 327 14.64 7.20 3.60
N ARG A 328 14.05 8.39 3.75
CA ARG A 328 14.39 9.60 2.99
C ARG A 328 13.96 10.86 3.75
N LEU A 329 14.31 12.01 3.19
CA LEU A 329 13.74 13.29 3.60
C LEU A 329 12.23 13.32 3.39
N SER A 330 11.51 13.79 4.40
CA SER A 330 10.08 14.00 4.35
C SER A 330 9.74 15.31 3.63
N ALA A 331 8.47 15.51 3.30
CA ALA A 331 7.99 16.77 2.74
C ALA A 331 7.68 17.82 3.82
N TYR A 332 7.80 17.47 5.11
CA TYR A 332 7.59 18.42 6.20
C TYR A 332 8.76 19.39 6.30
N LEU A 333 8.49 20.61 6.75
CA LEU A 333 9.50 21.66 6.87
C LEU A 333 9.70 22.02 8.33
N ASN A 334 10.95 22.27 8.72
CA ASN A 334 11.29 22.84 10.02
C ASN A 334 11.01 24.36 10.03
N ALA A 335 11.29 25.01 11.16
CA ALA A 335 11.16 26.47 11.28
C ALA A 335 12.05 27.26 10.30
N GLU A 336 13.13 26.64 9.83
CA GLU A 336 14.11 27.20 8.88
C GLU A 336 13.76 26.89 7.42
N VAL A 337 12.58 26.31 7.17
CA VAL A 337 12.08 25.94 5.82
C VAL A 337 12.95 24.85 5.15
N GLU A 338 13.64 24.04 5.94
CA GLU A 338 14.39 22.88 5.48
C GLU A 338 13.56 21.60 5.62
N PRO A 339 13.69 20.65 4.67
CA PRO A 339 12.98 19.38 4.75
C PRO A 339 13.45 18.55 5.94
N ILE A 340 12.51 18.20 6.81
CA ILE A 340 12.73 17.34 7.97
C ILE A 340 13.01 15.93 7.50
N HIS A 341 14.04 15.29 8.03
CA HIS A 341 14.30 13.89 7.72
C HIS A 341 13.23 12.98 8.35
N ALA A 342 12.75 11.96 7.64
CA ALA A 342 11.61 11.16 8.12
C ALA A 342 11.87 10.46 9.47
N HIS A 343 13.10 10.07 9.80
CA HIS A 343 13.46 9.52 11.12
C HIS A 343 13.38 10.54 12.29
N GLU A 344 13.22 11.84 12.04
CA GLU A 344 12.93 12.84 13.08
C GLU A 344 11.43 12.90 13.42
N LEU A 345 10.58 12.26 12.62
CA LEU A 345 9.17 12.10 12.94
C LEU A 345 9.01 11.05 14.03
N ALA A 346 8.31 11.38 15.11
CA ALA A 346 8.27 10.58 16.33
C ALA A 346 7.80 9.13 16.11
N LEU A 347 6.74 8.94 15.31
CA LEU A 347 6.22 7.61 14.95
C LEU A 347 7.22 6.80 14.12
N VAL A 348 7.88 7.45 13.16
CA VAL A 348 8.88 6.80 12.31
C VAL A 348 10.10 6.44 13.13
N ARG A 349 10.60 7.36 13.96
CA ARG A 349 11.71 7.13 14.91
C ARG A 349 11.43 5.94 15.80
N HIS A 350 10.21 5.82 16.33
CA HIS A 350 9.78 4.70 17.15
C HIS A 350 9.82 3.37 16.38
N PHE A 351 9.26 3.33 15.17
CA PHE A 351 9.31 2.13 14.32
C PHE A 351 10.75 1.75 13.93
N VAL A 352 11.58 2.71 13.52
CA VAL A 352 12.97 2.50 13.12
C VAL A 352 13.84 2.09 14.31
N GLY A 353 13.58 2.63 15.51
CA GLY A 353 14.23 2.20 16.74
C GLY A 353 13.99 0.73 17.06
N LEU A 354 12.75 0.26 16.84
CA LEU A 354 12.40 -1.15 16.96
C LEU A 354 13.06 -1.98 15.85
N LEU A 355 12.95 -1.54 14.59
CA LEU A 355 13.52 -2.24 13.43
C LEU A 355 15.05 -2.42 13.55
N SER A 356 15.76 -1.40 14.00
CA SER A 356 17.22 -1.43 14.21
C SER A 356 17.64 -2.16 15.49
N GLY A 357 16.70 -2.44 16.39
CA GLY A 357 16.96 -3.08 17.70
C GLY A 357 17.50 -2.14 18.78
N ARG A 358 17.49 -0.82 18.56
CA ARG A 358 17.82 0.19 19.58
C ARG A 358 16.86 0.09 20.77
N THR A 359 15.58 -0.14 20.49
CA THR A 359 14.56 -0.43 21.49
C THR A 359 14.26 -1.91 21.49
N SER A 360 14.50 -2.60 22.60
CA SER A 360 14.23 -4.03 22.76
C SER A 360 12.75 -4.29 23.07
N LEU A 361 12.19 -5.39 22.54
CA LEU A 361 10.86 -5.88 22.94
C LEU A 361 11.05 -7.06 23.91
N PRO A 362 10.91 -6.85 25.22
CA PRO A 362 11.28 -7.86 26.19
C PRO A 362 10.29 -9.05 26.26
N ASN A 363 9.05 -8.85 25.81
CA ASN A 363 8.07 -9.94 25.63
C ASN A 363 8.25 -10.70 24.30
N GLY A 364 9.26 -10.32 23.51
CA GLY A 364 9.47 -10.81 22.15
C GLY A 364 8.47 -10.20 21.16
N GLY A 365 8.73 -10.43 19.89
CA GLY A 365 7.89 -9.91 18.84
C GLY A 365 8.49 -10.03 17.45
N MET A 366 7.78 -9.49 16.48
CA MET A 366 8.24 -9.42 15.11
C MET A 366 8.00 -8.02 14.57
N ILE A 367 9.03 -7.46 13.93
CA ILE A 367 8.98 -6.17 13.26
C ILE A 367 9.16 -6.43 11.77
N LEU A 368 8.13 -6.09 11.00
CA LEU A 368 8.05 -6.44 9.58
C LEU A 368 7.84 -5.19 8.75
N ALA A 369 8.79 -4.83 7.90
CA ALA A 369 8.60 -3.76 6.93
C ALA A 369 8.45 -4.33 5.52
N ALA A 370 7.68 -3.69 4.66
CA ALA A 370 7.59 -4.04 3.24
C ALA A 370 7.91 -2.84 2.35
N THR A 371 8.68 -3.05 1.29
CA THR A 371 8.89 -2.05 0.24
C THR A 371 7.70 -2.01 -0.71
N SER A 372 7.54 -0.90 -1.46
CA SER A 372 6.49 -0.74 -2.45
C SER A 372 7.03 -0.30 -3.79
N GLU A 373 6.90 -1.17 -4.79
CA GLU A 373 7.35 -0.89 -6.16
C GLU A 373 6.28 -0.15 -6.99
N SER A 374 5.03 -0.12 -6.55
CA SER A 374 3.95 0.54 -7.31
C SER A 374 3.97 2.06 -7.14
N ASN A 375 4.44 2.54 -6.00
CA ASN A 375 4.61 3.95 -5.66
C ASN A 375 5.92 4.09 -4.88
N ARG A 376 7.02 3.73 -5.55
CA ARG A 376 8.36 3.71 -4.95
C ARG A 376 8.88 5.12 -4.74
N ALA A 377 9.44 5.36 -3.56
CA ALA A 377 10.20 6.57 -3.30
C ALA A 377 11.66 6.38 -3.74
N ALA A 378 12.32 7.45 -4.18
CA ALA A 378 13.75 7.40 -4.46
C ALA A 378 14.53 7.30 -3.14
N ALA A 379 15.05 6.10 -2.83
CA ALA A 379 15.83 5.82 -1.62
C ALA A 379 17.00 4.89 -1.96
N GLN A 380 18.05 5.46 -2.57
CA GLN A 380 19.19 4.68 -3.10
C GLN A 380 19.97 3.96 -1.98
N THR A 381 20.11 4.59 -0.82
CA THR A 381 20.78 3.97 0.35
C THR A 381 20.02 2.75 0.86
N LEU A 382 18.68 2.78 0.86
CA LEU A 382 17.88 1.61 1.22
C LEU A 382 18.08 0.47 0.21
N ASP A 383 18.09 0.77 -1.08
CA ASP A 383 18.27 -0.24 -2.12
C ASP A 383 19.60 -0.99 -1.99
N PHE A 384 20.66 -0.23 -1.72
CA PHE A 384 21.97 -0.79 -1.42
C PHE A 384 21.96 -1.61 -0.12
N ALA A 385 21.38 -1.10 0.96
CA ALA A 385 21.32 -1.80 2.23
C ALA A 385 20.57 -3.14 2.10
N LEU A 386 19.49 -3.19 1.31
CA LEU A 386 18.77 -4.43 1.01
C LEU A 386 19.63 -5.44 0.25
N GLN A 387 20.37 -4.99 -0.78
CA GLN A 387 21.26 -5.87 -1.54
C GLN A 387 22.43 -6.37 -0.69
N ARG A 388 23.03 -5.50 0.12
CA ARG A 388 24.10 -5.84 1.07
C ARG A 388 23.63 -6.89 2.05
N ASN A 389 22.51 -6.67 2.72
CA ASN A 389 22.02 -7.61 3.73
C ASN A 389 21.62 -8.95 3.12
N MET A 390 21.07 -8.96 1.90
CA MET A 390 20.79 -10.19 1.16
C MET A 390 22.09 -10.95 0.83
N ALA A 391 23.13 -10.26 0.35
CA ALA A 391 24.43 -10.87 0.07
C ALA A 391 25.05 -11.47 1.34
N VAL A 392 25.01 -10.74 2.46
CA VAL A 392 25.49 -11.21 3.76
C VAL A 392 24.71 -12.45 4.22
N GLN A 393 23.38 -12.47 4.10
CA GLN A 393 22.56 -13.63 4.44
C GLN A 393 22.84 -14.85 3.55
N ASN A 394 23.27 -14.64 2.30
CA ASN A 394 23.65 -15.69 1.37
C ASN A 394 25.14 -16.04 1.42
N GLU A 395 25.90 -15.50 2.38
CA GLU A 395 27.35 -15.68 2.51
C GLU A 395 28.13 -15.26 1.25
N GLN A 396 27.63 -14.24 0.52
CA GLN A 396 28.24 -13.66 -0.66
C GLN A 396 28.93 -12.32 -0.32
N GLU A 397 29.92 -11.95 -1.14
CA GLU A 397 30.58 -10.64 -0.99
C GLU A 397 29.57 -9.49 -1.19
N PRO A 398 29.45 -8.57 -0.22
CA PRO A 398 28.52 -7.47 -0.34
C PRO A 398 28.95 -6.51 -1.46
N PRO A 399 28.00 -5.90 -2.18
CA PRO A 399 28.33 -4.87 -3.17
C PRO A 399 29.02 -3.69 -2.49
N ALA A 400 29.96 -3.07 -3.21
CA ALA A 400 30.58 -1.81 -2.77
C ALA A 400 29.61 -0.64 -3.00
N TRP A 401 29.63 0.33 -2.08
CA TRP A 401 28.88 1.57 -2.24
C TRP A 401 29.53 2.46 -3.31
N ASP A 402 28.71 3.13 -4.12
CA ASP A 402 29.18 4.12 -5.09
C ASP A 402 29.57 5.43 -4.39
N PRO A 403 30.86 5.83 -4.38
CA PRO A 403 31.32 7.04 -3.70
C PRO A 403 30.69 8.35 -4.20
N TYR A 404 30.13 8.36 -5.41
CA TYR A 404 29.54 9.56 -6.01
C TYR A 404 28.06 9.75 -5.66
N ILE A 405 27.45 8.78 -4.99
CA ILE A 405 26.06 8.86 -4.54
C ILE A 405 26.02 9.31 -3.08
N ALA A 406 25.16 10.29 -2.79
CA ALA A 406 24.94 10.78 -1.44
C ALA A 406 24.45 9.64 -0.53
N HIS A 407 25.20 9.40 0.53
CA HIS A 407 24.95 8.31 1.46
C HIS A 407 24.18 8.81 2.70
N ASP A 408 22.99 8.26 2.92
CA ASP A 408 22.22 8.54 4.13
C ASP A 408 22.70 7.69 5.31
N LYS A 409 23.32 8.35 6.30
CA LYS A 409 23.87 7.68 7.49
C LYS A 409 22.78 7.01 8.33
N TRP A 410 21.62 7.64 8.45
CA TRP A 410 20.57 7.14 9.35
C TRP A 410 19.89 5.90 8.79
N VAL A 411 19.71 5.84 7.46
CA VAL A 411 19.17 4.65 6.79
C VAL A 411 20.15 3.47 6.91
N GLN A 412 21.45 3.75 6.76
CA GLN A 412 22.49 2.73 6.88
C GLN A 412 22.54 2.12 8.29
N GLU A 413 22.54 2.97 9.33
CA GLU A 413 22.49 2.53 10.73
C GLU A 413 21.21 1.76 11.04
N ALA A 414 20.06 2.22 10.52
CA ALA A 414 18.78 1.56 10.73
C ALA A 414 18.75 0.13 10.15
N MET A 415 19.43 -0.09 9.03
CA MET A 415 19.41 -1.35 8.28
C MET A 415 20.58 -2.29 8.62
N GLU A 416 21.48 -1.94 9.53
CA GLU A 416 22.68 -2.74 9.81
C GLU A 416 22.38 -4.15 10.31
N THR A 417 21.43 -4.30 11.22
CA THR A 417 21.13 -5.59 11.89
C THR A 417 19.87 -6.28 11.36
N VAL A 418 19.29 -5.75 10.28
CA VAL A 418 17.94 -6.11 9.82
C VAL A 418 18.01 -7.25 8.80
N GLY A 419 17.26 -8.32 9.06
CA GLY A 419 17.11 -9.41 8.10
C GLY A 419 16.31 -8.97 6.88
N VAL A 420 16.61 -9.52 5.72
CA VAL A 420 15.91 -9.21 4.48
C VAL A 420 15.28 -10.49 3.93
N GLN A 421 14.13 -10.36 3.26
CA GLN A 421 13.49 -11.48 2.55
C GLN A 421 13.04 -11.00 1.17
N LYS A 422 13.62 -11.62 0.14
CA LYS A 422 13.31 -11.31 -1.26
C LYS A 422 12.08 -12.09 -1.71
N MET A 423 11.06 -11.36 -2.14
CA MET A 423 9.86 -11.92 -2.74
C MET A 423 10.06 -12.15 -4.23
N GLU A 424 10.13 -13.41 -4.61
CA GLU A 424 10.26 -13.84 -6.00
C GLU A 424 8.90 -14.15 -6.64
N GLY A 425 8.93 -14.53 -7.92
CA GLY A 425 7.75 -15.08 -8.60
C GLY A 425 7.35 -16.44 -8.00
N LEU A 426 6.10 -16.82 -8.18
CA LEU A 426 5.59 -18.12 -7.78
C LEU A 426 6.30 -19.24 -8.53
N SER A 427 6.48 -20.39 -7.88
CA SER A 427 6.82 -21.62 -8.60
C SER A 427 5.67 -22.06 -9.52
N LYS A 428 5.95 -22.92 -10.50
CA LYS A 428 4.90 -23.45 -11.39
C LYS A 428 3.82 -24.23 -10.63
N ALA A 429 4.20 -24.94 -9.56
CA ALA A 429 3.26 -25.68 -8.71
C ALA A 429 2.33 -24.72 -7.93
N GLU A 430 2.88 -23.66 -7.34
CA GLU A 430 2.09 -22.62 -6.67
C GLU A 430 1.21 -21.84 -7.65
N ALA A 431 1.72 -21.55 -8.86
CA ALA A 431 0.96 -20.92 -9.93
C ALA A 431 -0.21 -21.80 -10.39
N ARG A 432 -0.04 -23.12 -10.45
CA ARG A 432 -1.11 -24.05 -10.74
C ARG A 432 -2.21 -23.99 -9.67
N GLY A 433 -1.85 -24.04 -8.39
CA GLY A 433 -2.83 -24.01 -7.30
C GLY A 433 -3.67 -22.72 -7.24
N ILE A 434 -3.07 -21.55 -7.51
CA ILE A 434 -3.83 -20.30 -7.61
C ILE A 434 -4.75 -20.28 -8.85
N MET A 435 -4.32 -20.84 -9.97
CA MET A 435 -5.13 -20.91 -11.19
C MET A 435 -6.29 -21.91 -11.06
N GLU A 436 -6.08 -23.03 -10.37
CA GLU A 436 -7.15 -23.96 -9.98
C GLU A 436 -8.18 -23.27 -9.09
N TYR A 437 -7.74 -22.47 -8.11
CA TYR A 437 -8.63 -21.65 -7.31
C TYR A 437 -9.44 -20.65 -8.14
N TYR A 438 -8.83 -19.98 -9.13
CA TYR A 438 -9.54 -19.08 -10.04
C TYR A 438 -10.56 -19.82 -10.91
N ALA A 439 -10.25 -21.02 -11.37
CA ALA A 439 -11.16 -21.87 -12.13
C ALA A 439 -12.35 -22.34 -11.28
N HIS A 440 -12.08 -22.85 -10.07
CA HIS A 440 -13.13 -23.29 -9.14
C HIS A 440 -14.04 -22.14 -8.68
N SER A 441 -13.52 -20.92 -8.60
CA SER A 441 -14.32 -19.72 -8.29
C SER A 441 -15.18 -19.24 -9.47
N GLY A 442 -15.04 -19.84 -10.66
CA GLY A 442 -15.72 -19.43 -11.89
C GLY A 442 -15.11 -18.21 -12.58
N MET A 443 -13.94 -17.73 -12.11
CA MET A 443 -13.27 -16.55 -12.65
C MET A 443 -12.39 -16.87 -13.86
N LEU A 444 -11.82 -18.08 -13.91
CA LEU A 444 -11.08 -18.58 -15.06
C LEU A 444 -11.94 -19.59 -15.83
N ARG A 445 -12.25 -19.30 -17.09
CA ARG A 445 -13.13 -20.11 -17.96
C ARG A 445 -12.41 -21.16 -18.80
N SER A 446 -11.17 -21.48 -18.45
CA SER A 446 -10.31 -22.44 -19.16
C SER A 446 -9.95 -23.60 -18.24
N THR A 447 -9.73 -24.78 -18.82
CA THR A 447 -9.17 -25.92 -18.08
C THR A 447 -7.73 -25.63 -17.68
N VAL A 448 -7.40 -25.88 -16.41
CA VAL A 448 -6.04 -25.67 -15.90
C VAL A 448 -5.18 -26.86 -16.30
N THR A 449 -4.54 -26.74 -17.46
CA THR A 449 -3.55 -27.71 -17.97
C THR A 449 -2.13 -27.18 -17.72
N ASP A 450 -1.14 -28.07 -17.67
CA ASP A 450 0.27 -27.67 -17.47
C ASP A 450 0.77 -26.74 -18.58
N GLY A 451 0.26 -26.89 -19.80
CA GLY A 451 0.55 -25.98 -20.92
C GLY A 451 0.05 -24.56 -20.65
N LEU A 452 -1.21 -24.43 -20.21
CA LEU A 452 -1.81 -23.15 -19.87
C LEU A 452 -1.14 -22.50 -18.65
N VAL A 453 -0.80 -23.29 -17.62
CA VAL A 453 -0.03 -22.80 -16.46
C VAL A 453 1.32 -22.27 -16.91
N SER A 454 2.05 -23.02 -17.75
CA SER A 454 3.37 -22.59 -18.23
C SER A 454 3.28 -21.35 -19.12
N GLU A 455 2.25 -21.22 -19.96
CA GLU A 455 1.98 -20.02 -20.76
C GLU A 455 1.79 -18.80 -19.87
N LYS A 456 0.83 -18.86 -18.92
CA LYS A 456 0.50 -17.72 -18.05
C LYS A 456 1.66 -17.38 -17.11
N TRP A 457 2.39 -18.38 -16.62
CA TRP A 457 3.59 -18.19 -15.79
C TRP A 457 4.70 -17.46 -16.56
N THR A 458 4.90 -17.81 -17.83
CA THR A 458 5.90 -17.17 -18.70
C THR A 458 5.49 -15.74 -19.06
N LEU A 459 4.22 -15.52 -19.42
CA LEU A 459 3.68 -14.18 -19.67
C LEU A 459 3.76 -13.28 -18.42
N ALA A 460 3.68 -13.87 -17.23
CA ALA A 460 3.83 -13.17 -15.96
C ALA A 460 5.29 -12.87 -15.58
N GLY A 461 6.27 -13.10 -16.47
CA GLY A 461 7.67 -12.78 -16.23
C GLY A 461 8.32 -13.63 -15.15
N GLY A 462 8.09 -14.94 -15.20
CA GLY A 462 8.61 -15.88 -14.18
C GLY A 462 7.70 -16.01 -12.96
N GLY A 463 6.39 -15.89 -13.14
CA GLY A 463 5.41 -16.20 -12.10
C GLY A 463 5.04 -15.05 -11.16
N ILE A 464 5.18 -13.78 -11.56
CA ILE A 464 4.74 -12.66 -10.72
C ILE A 464 3.22 -12.74 -10.52
N ILE A 465 2.77 -12.99 -9.28
CA ILE A 465 1.36 -13.27 -8.97
C ILE A 465 0.40 -12.19 -9.46
N GLY A 466 0.74 -10.91 -9.31
CA GLY A 466 -0.09 -9.82 -9.81
C GLY A 466 -0.23 -9.81 -11.34
N GLN A 467 0.79 -10.27 -12.07
CA GLN A 467 0.73 -10.41 -13.53
C GLN A 467 -0.01 -11.69 -13.95
N ILE A 468 0.07 -12.77 -13.17
CA ILE A 468 -0.77 -13.96 -13.37
C ILE A 468 -2.24 -13.58 -13.22
N GLU A 469 -2.62 -12.85 -12.16
CA GLU A 469 -4.00 -12.37 -11.96
C GLU A 469 -4.46 -11.51 -13.15
N ASN A 470 -3.61 -10.58 -13.61
CA ASN A 470 -3.92 -9.76 -14.77
C ASN A 470 -4.17 -10.64 -16.01
N ALA A 471 -3.22 -11.52 -16.36
CA ALA A 471 -3.26 -12.32 -17.58
C ALA A 471 -4.33 -13.43 -17.57
N SER A 472 -4.78 -13.86 -16.40
CA SER A 472 -5.77 -14.95 -16.27
C SER A 472 -7.19 -14.46 -16.02
N VAL A 473 -7.37 -13.44 -15.18
CA VAL A 473 -8.72 -13.01 -14.73
C VAL A 473 -9.10 -11.63 -15.27
N ARG A 474 -8.18 -10.66 -15.28
CA ARG A 474 -8.53 -9.27 -15.63
C ARG A 474 -8.52 -8.99 -17.13
N VAL A 475 -7.69 -9.68 -17.89
CA VAL A 475 -7.65 -9.54 -19.34
C VAL A 475 -8.95 -10.11 -19.92
N ARG A 476 -9.71 -9.24 -20.59
CA ARG A 476 -10.83 -9.66 -21.43
C ARG A 476 -10.25 -10.02 -22.80
N PHE A 477 -10.34 -11.31 -23.14
CA PHE A 477 -10.13 -11.77 -24.52
C PHE A 477 -11.44 -11.67 -25.29
#